data_AF-A0AA92NU54-F1
#
_entry.id   AF-A0AA92NU54-F1
#
_cell.length_a   1.000
_cell.length_b   1.000
_cell.length_c   1.000
_cell.angle_alpha   90.00
_cell.angle_beta   90.00
_cell.angle_gamma   90.00
#
_symmetry.space_group_name_H-M   'P 1'
#
loop_
_entity.id
_entity.type
_entity.pdbx_description
1 polymer ?
#
loop_
_entity_poly.entity_id
_entity_poly.type
_entity_poly.pdbx_seq_one_letter_code
_entity_poly.pdbx_strand_id
1 'polypeptide(L)'
;MIDNGAYLLVKKGDPNPFSTRKYLTKDRCTIGRRGTSFQLDITFSSPYISRMHAAFQRLGNDYKIIDLESKHGTEVNGTPLHSSHILRHGDQISLSKGVAELVFLREVNRLDDTVELPFTQPKNTSVLPGLEIHLERREVRLDGSRLHMTGKDMDLLKLLYQKANRAVSFEEIMLTVWPERMLHEDNVPDVGRVEVNALVYRLRKKLRCYGQQITTIPRYGYRLDV
;
A
#
# COMPACT_ATOMS: atom_id res chain seq x y z
N MET A 1 -19.94 -1.81 -21.15
CA MET A 1 -19.86 -2.84 -20.09
C MET A 1 -18.66 -2.49 -19.24
N ILE A 2 -18.89 -2.07 -17.98
CA ILE A 2 -17.86 -1.49 -17.12
C ILE A 2 -17.12 -2.64 -16.44
N ASP A 3 -15.85 -2.84 -16.80
CA ASP A 3 -14.98 -3.77 -16.09
C ASP A 3 -14.71 -3.22 -14.68
N ASN A 4 -15.31 -3.86 -13.68
CA ASN A 4 -15.32 -3.43 -12.28
C ASN A 4 -14.00 -3.67 -11.52
N GLY A 5 -12.87 -3.67 -12.25
CA GLY A 5 -11.47 -3.68 -11.77
C GLY A 5 -11.20 -4.42 -10.46
N ALA A 6 -11.79 -5.59 -10.25
CA ALA A 6 -11.65 -6.34 -9.01
C ALA A 6 -10.35 -7.15 -9.03
N TYR A 7 -9.61 -7.16 -7.93
CA TYR A 7 -8.37 -7.92 -7.82
C TYR A 7 -8.16 -8.45 -6.40
N LEU A 8 -7.37 -9.51 -6.31
CA LEU A 8 -6.87 -10.06 -5.05
C LEU A 8 -5.44 -9.61 -4.83
N LEU A 9 -5.17 -9.05 -3.65
CA LEU A 9 -3.82 -8.75 -3.19
C LEU A 9 -3.33 -9.91 -2.32
N VAL A 10 -2.32 -10.63 -2.79
CA VAL A 10 -1.69 -11.71 -2.02
C VAL A 10 -0.76 -11.08 -0.98
N LYS A 11 -1.16 -11.15 0.30
CA LYS A 11 -0.39 -10.68 1.44
C LYS A 11 0.61 -11.71 1.92
N LYS A 12 0.30 -13.01 1.79
CA LYS A 12 1.14 -14.10 2.32
C LYS A 12 0.91 -15.38 1.52
N GLY A 13 1.97 -16.16 1.31
CA GLY A 13 1.92 -17.50 0.73
C GLY A 13 2.98 -17.76 -0.35
N ASP A 14 3.63 -18.91 -0.29
CA ASP A 14 4.66 -19.33 -1.24
C ASP A 14 4.08 -19.71 -2.61
N PRO A 15 4.80 -19.54 -3.74
CA PRO A 15 6.19 -19.11 -3.86
C PRO A 15 6.35 -17.59 -4.01
N ASN A 16 5.26 -16.84 -3.88
CA ASN A 16 5.26 -15.44 -4.25
C ASN A 16 5.84 -14.57 -3.12
N PRO A 17 6.85 -13.73 -3.39
CA PRO A 17 7.19 -12.67 -2.48
C PRO A 17 5.98 -11.73 -2.35
N PHE A 18 5.72 -11.31 -1.12
CA PHE A 18 4.65 -10.41 -0.68
C PHE A 18 4.22 -9.36 -1.74
N SER A 19 2.90 -9.11 -1.86
CA SER A 19 2.28 -7.98 -2.60
C SER A 19 1.97 -8.18 -4.09
N THR A 20 1.77 -9.41 -4.56
CA THR A 20 1.30 -9.62 -5.95
C THR A 20 -0.21 -9.33 -6.07
N ARG A 21 -0.59 -8.50 -7.04
CA ARG A 21 -1.99 -8.27 -7.43
C ARG A 21 -2.43 -9.27 -8.49
N LYS A 22 -3.61 -9.84 -8.34
CA LYS A 22 -4.22 -10.77 -9.29
C LYS A 22 -5.62 -10.27 -9.64
N TYR A 23 -5.76 -9.69 -10.82
CA TYR A 23 -7.03 -9.19 -11.34
C TYR A 23 -7.99 -10.35 -11.65
N LEU A 24 -9.24 -10.22 -11.22
CA LEU A 24 -10.31 -11.17 -11.47
C LEU A 24 -10.97 -10.85 -12.82
N THR A 25 -10.27 -11.14 -13.90
CA THR A 25 -10.75 -10.87 -15.27
C THR A 25 -11.69 -11.96 -15.81
N LYS A 26 -11.69 -13.14 -15.19
CA LYS A 26 -12.53 -14.29 -15.59
C LYS A 26 -13.76 -14.39 -14.69
N ASP A 27 -14.86 -14.91 -15.24
CA ASP A 27 -16.09 -15.19 -14.47
C ASP A 27 -15.86 -16.16 -13.31
N ARG A 28 -14.87 -17.03 -13.46
CA ARG A 28 -14.40 -17.94 -12.42
C ARG A 28 -12.89 -17.89 -12.35
N CYS A 29 -12.36 -17.59 -11.17
CA CYS A 29 -10.93 -17.60 -10.86
C CYS A 29 -10.68 -18.60 -9.74
N THR A 30 -9.82 -19.57 -9.98
CA THR A 30 -9.55 -20.68 -9.05
C THR A 30 -8.23 -20.47 -8.33
N ILE A 31 -8.23 -20.84 -7.05
CA ILE A 31 -7.07 -20.74 -6.18
C ILE A 31 -6.77 -22.08 -5.51
N GLY A 32 -5.49 -22.41 -5.42
CA GLY A 32 -5.09 -23.66 -4.81
C GLY A 32 -3.61 -23.96 -4.94
N ARG A 33 -3.24 -25.19 -4.61
CA ARG A 33 -1.86 -25.64 -4.65
C ARG A 33 -1.46 -26.10 -6.04
N ARG A 34 -0.29 -25.65 -6.48
CA ARG A 34 0.34 -26.02 -7.76
C ARG A 34 0.40 -27.55 -7.91
N GLY A 35 -0.09 -28.02 -9.05
CA GLY A 35 -0.06 -29.41 -9.48
C GLY A 35 0.14 -29.50 -10.99
N THR A 36 0.31 -30.71 -11.50
CA THR A 36 0.55 -30.97 -12.93
C THR A 36 -0.73 -31.30 -13.70
N SER A 37 -1.83 -31.58 -13.00
CA SER A 37 -3.04 -32.16 -13.61
C SER A 37 -4.12 -31.14 -13.99
N PHE A 38 -4.01 -29.88 -13.56
CA PHE A 38 -5.00 -28.83 -13.81
C PHE A 38 -4.34 -27.45 -13.74
N GLN A 39 -4.89 -26.48 -14.47
CA GLN A 39 -4.45 -25.09 -14.42
C GLN A 39 -5.24 -24.32 -13.35
N LEU A 40 -4.53 -23.53 -12.54
CA LEU A 40 -5.10 -22.62 -11.55
C LEU A 40 -4.72 -21.19 -11.92
N ASP A 41 -5.57 -20.23 -11.56
CA ASP A 41 -5.31 -18.81 -11.79
C ASP A 41 -4.38 -18.23 -10.72
N ILE A 42 -4.53 -18.70 -9.48
CA ILE A 42 -3.67 -18.35 -8.35
C ILE A 42 -3.14 -19.63 -7.72
N THR A 43 -1.82 -19.81 -7.77
CA THR A 43 -1.14 -21.02 -7.29
C THR A 43 -0.31 -20.74 -6.06
N PHE A 44 -0.37 -21.65 -5.10
CA PHE A 44 0.56 -21.73 -3.98
C PHE A 44 1.39 -23.01 -4.01
N SER A 45 2.54 -23.05 -3.35
CA SER A 45 3.34 -24.28 -3.20
C SER A 45 3.08 -25.04 -1.90
N SER A 46 2.49 -24.39 -0.88
CA SER A 46 2.31 -25.00 0.43
C SER A 46 1.42 -26.25 0.40
N PRO A 47 1.87 -27.40 0.96
CA PRO A 47 1.11 -28.65 0.97
C PRO A 47 -0.19 -28.58 1.78
N TYR A 48 -0.31 -27.62 2.70
CA TYR A 48 -1.52 -27.39 3.49
C TYR A 48 -2.66 -26.78 2.69
N ILE A 49 -2.37 -26.24 1.50
CA ILE A 49 -3.40 -25.72 0.60
C ILE A 49 -3.87 -26.86 -0.30
N SER A 50 -5.18 -27.12 -0.33
CA SER A 50 -5.79 -28.04 -1.29
C SER A 50 -5.45 -27.66 -2.73
N ARG A 51 -5.32 -28.67 -3.59
CA ARG A 51 -5.09 -28.52 -5.03
C ARG A 51 -6.14 -27.63 -5.69
N MET A 52 -7.41 -27.89 -5.38
CA MET A 52 -8.53 -27.00 -5.62
C MET A 52 -8.99 -26.51 -4.24
N HIS A 53 -8.69 -25.28 -3.86
CA HIS A 53 -8.96 -24.81 -2.50
C HIS A 53 -10.23 -23.96 -2.45
N ALA A 54 -10.27 -22.92 -3.27
CA ALA A 54 -11.42 -22.04 -3.37
C ALA A 54 -11.58 -21.53 -4.80
N ALA A 55 -12.75 -20.97 -5.09
CA ALA A 55 -13.01 -20.27 -6.32
C ALA A 55 -13.68 -18.92 -6.03
N PHE A 56 -13.26 -17.93 -6.79
CA PHE A 56 -13.91 -16.64 -6.91
C PHE A 56 -14.82 -16.70 -8.12
N GLN A 57 -16.09 -16.36 -7.94
CA GLN A 57 -17.08 -16.34 -9.01
C GLN A 57 -17.72 -14.98 -9.10
N ARG A 58 -17.76 -14.42 -10.32
CA ARG A 58 -18.47 -13.18 -10.61
C ARG A 58 -19.98 -13.45 -10.66
N LEU A 59 -20.75 -12.60 -10.00
CA LEU A 59 -22.22 -12.60 -10.00
C LEU A 59 -22.69 -11.18 -10.35
N GLY A 60 -22.85 -10.91 -11.65
CA GLY A 60 -23.16 -9.57 -12.15
C GLY A 60 -22.04 -8.57 -11.79
N ASN A 61 -22.35 -7.64 -10.87
CA ASN A 61 -21.40 -6.64 -10.37
C ASN A 61 -20.66 -7.06 -9.09
N ASP A 62 -21.07 -8.16 -8.48
CA ASP A 62 -20.47 -8.69 -7.26
C ASP A 62 -19.57 -9.89 -7.53
N TYR A 63 -18.77 -10.21 -6.51
CA TYR A 63 -17.94 -11.40 -6.49
C TYR A 63 -18.28 -12.20 -5.25
N LYS A 64 -18.25 -13.53 -5.37
CA LYS A 64 -18.34 -14.44 -4.23
C LYS A 64 -17.12 -15.32 -4.17
N ILE A 65 -16.72 -15.68 -2.96
CA ILE A 65 -15.78 -16.77 -2.71
C ILE A 65 -16.56 -18.02 -2.32
N ILE A 66 -16.13 -19.16 -2.84
CA ILE A 66 -16.67 -20.50 -2.56
C ILE A 66 -15.49 -21.37 -2.14
N ASP A 67 -15.58 -22.01 -0.98
CA ASP A 67 -14.64 -23.06 -0.60
C ASP A 67 -14.95 -24.33 -1.40
N LEU A 68 -13.94 -24.95 -1.99
CA LEU A 68 -14.08 -26.15 -2.83
C LEU A 68 -13.78 -27.42 -2.03
N GLU A 69 -14.41 -27.53 -0.85
CA GLU A 69 -14.22 -28.63 0.11
C GLU A 69 -12.74 -28.78 0.50
N SER A 70 -12.12 -27.66 0.87
CA SER A 70 -10.71 -27.64 1.23
C SER A 70 -10.45 -28.39 2.53
N LYS A 71 -9.30 -29.08 2.63
CA LYS A 71 -8.98 -29.92 3.79
C LYS A 71 -8.84 -29.12 5.09
N HIS A 72 -8.37 -27.88 4.98
CA HIS A 72 -8.01 -27.03 6.12
C HIS A 72 -8.87 -25.77 6.22
N GLY A 73 -9.89 -25.65 5.36
CA GLY A 73 -10.85 -24.55 5.35
C GLY A 73 -10.33 -23.24 4.76
N THR A 74 -11.29 -22.43 4.35
CA THR A 74 -11.14 -21.02 4.01
C THR A 74 -11.81 -20.18 5.10
N GLU A 75 -11.23 -19.05 5.46
CA GLU A 75 -11.81 -18.07 6.38
C GLU A 75 -11.92 -16.70 5.69
N VAL A 76 -13.00 -15.98 5.97
CA VAL A 76 -13.18 -14.59 5.54
C VAL A 76 -13.34 -13.71 6.77
N ASN A 77 -12.51 -12.67 6.92
CA ASN A 77 -12.47 -11.77 8.06
C ASN A 77 -12.39 -12.52 9.41
N GLY A 78 -11.63 -13.63 9.45
CA GLY A 78 -11.46 -14.49 10.62
C GLY A 78 -12.63 -15.45 10.90
N THR A 79 -13.68 -15.45 10.07
CA THR A 79 -14.82 -16.37 10.20
C THR A 79 -14.71 -17.52 9.18
N PRO A 80 -14.80 -18.79 9.60
CA PRO A 80 -14.79 -19.93 8.67
C PRO A 80 -15.90 -19.86 7.62
N LEU A 81 -15.53 -20.15 6.37
CA LEU A 81 -16.43 -20.15 5.23
C LEU A 81 -17.14 -21.51 5.12
N HIS A 82 -18.45 -21.53 5.34
CA HIS A 82 -19.24 -22.78 5.31
C HIS A 82 -19.79 -23.15 3.92
N SER A 83 -20.04 -22.18 3.05
CA SER A 83 -20.61 -22.46 1.71
C SER A 83 -20.15 -21.45 0.68
N SER A 84 -20.52 -20.17 0.86
CA SER A 84 -20.05 -19.09 0.02
C SER A 84 -20.23 -17.75 0.73
N HIS A 85 -19.44 -16.76 0.35
CA HIS A 85 -19.50 -15.41 0.92
C HIS A 85 -19.40 -14.38 -0.18
N ILE A 86 -20.29 -13.37 -0.15
CA ILE A 86 -20.26 -12.25 -1.08
C ILE A 86 -19.14 -11.29 -0.66
N LEU A 87 -18.15 -11.13 -1.51
CA LEU A 87 -16.96 -10.36 -1.25
C LEU A 87 -17.22 -8.85 -1.33
N ARG A 88 -16.86 -8.16 -0.26
CA ARG A 88 -16.86 -6.70 -0.15
C ARG A 88 -15.45 -6.17 -0.26
N HIS A 89 -15.30 -4.95 -0.79
CA HIS A 89 -14.00 -4.30 -0.87
C HIS A 89 -13.35 -4.28 0.51
N GLY A 90 -12.13 -4.80 0.62
CA GLY A 90 -11.36 -4.91 1.85
C GLY A 90 -11.45 -6.25 2.57
N ASP A 91 -12.32 -7.19 2.12
CA ASP A 91 -12.45 -8.51 2.76
C ASP A 91 -11.12 -9.26 2.78
N GLN A 92 -10.74 -9.72 3.97
CA GLN A 92 -9.54 -10.51 4.21
C GLN A 92 -9.86 -11.99 4.11
N ILE A 93 -9.07 -12.73 3.34
CA ILE A 93 -9.27 -14.14 3.06
C ILE A 93 -8.05 -14.89 3.55
N SER A 94 -8.26 -15.85 4.44
CA SER A 94 -7.24 -16.73 4.99
C SER A 94 -7.48 -18.14 4.47
N LEU A 95 -6.43 -18.77 3.92
CA LEU A 95 -6.46 -20.16 3.47
C LEU A 95 -5.67 -21.02 4.43
N SER A 96 -6.22 -22.18 4.79
CA SER A 96 -5.57 -23.16 5.65
C SER A 96 -5.04 -22.57 6.96
N LYS A 97 -5.83 -21.72 7.62
CA LYS A 97 -5.47 -21.04 8.89
C LYS A 97 -4.25 -20.13 8.76
N GLY A 98 -4.26 -19.23 7.77
CA GLY A 98 -3.22 -18.21 7.58
C GLY A 98 -1.94 -18.71 6.89
N VAL A 99 -1.97 -19.87 6.23
CA VAL A 99 -0.86 -20.32 5.38
C VAL A 99 -0.76 -19.43 4.14
N ALA A 100 -1.90 -19.00 3.60
CA ALA A 100 -1.97 -17.92 2.63
C ALA A 100 -3.02 -16.90 3.05
N GLU A 101 -2.71 -15.62 2.83
CA GLU A 101 -3.59 -14.51 3.17
C GLU A 101 -3.73 -13.61 1.95
N LEU A 102 -4.98 -13.28 1.62
CA LEU A 102 -5.35 -12.44 0.48
C LEU A 102 -6.30 -11.34 0.94
N VAL A 103 -6.36 -10.24 0.20
CA VAL A 103 -7.36 -9.18 0.39
C VAL A 103 -8.08 -8.95 -0.93
N PHE A 104 -9.41 -8.96 -0.90
CA PHE A 104 -10.23 -8.61 -2.06
C PHE A 104 -10.42 -7.10 -2.17
N LEU A 105 -10.10 -6.53 -3.31
CA LEU A 105 -10.21 -5.09 -3.58
C LEU A 105 -10.93 -4.87 -4.92
N ARG A 106 -11.74 -3.81 -4.99
CA ARG A 106 -12.37 -3.33 -6.23
C ARG A 106 -11.78 -1.97 -6.60
N GLU A 107 -11.37 -1.79 -7.84
CA GLU A 107 -11.11 -0.46 -8.42
C GLU A 107 -12.45 0.17 -8.78
N VAL A 108 -12.84 1.19 -8.03
CA VAL A 108 -14.05 1.97 -8.35
C VAL A 108 -13.70 2.90 -9.51
N ASN A 109 -14.06 2.51 -10.73
CA ASN A 109 -14.10 3.43 -11.85
C ASN A 109 -15.27 4.40 -11.64
N ARG A 110 -14.93 5.63 -11.23
CA ARG A 110 -15.85 6.77 -11.12
C ARG A 110 -16.25 7.26 -12.51
N LEU A 111 -17.16 6.57 -13.17
CA LEU A 111 -17.91 7.10 -14.30
C LEU A 111 -19.39 7.05 -13.90
N ASP A 112 -20.05 8.20 -14.02
CA ASP A 112 -21.45 8.50 -13.73
C ASP A 112 -21.79 8.74 -12.24
N ASP A 113 -21.47 9.94 -11.76
CA ASP A 113 -22.50 10.88 -11.27
C ASP A 113 -21.86 12.24 -10.95
N THR A 114 -22.50 13.29 -11.46
CA THR A 114 -22.09 14.69 -11.40
C THR A 114 -22.19 15.25 -9.98
N VAL A 115 -21.26 14.90 -9.09
CA VAL A 115 -21.06 15.60 -7.81
C VAL A 115 -19.56 15.65 -7.51
N GLU A 116 -19.03 16.87 -7.53
CA GLU A 116 -17.72 17.37 -7.08
C GLU A 116 -16.63 16.32 -6.73
N LEU A 117 -15.63 16.24 -7.61
CA LEU A 117 -14.48 15.34 -7.50
C LEU A 117 -13.41 15.87 -6.52
N PRO A 118 -12.93 15.01 -5.60
CA PRO A 118 -11.51 14.92 -5.36
C PRO A 118 -11.03 13.58 -5.89
N PHE A 119 -10.53 13.64 -7.13
CA PHE A 119 -9.68 12.64 -7.77
C PHE A 119 -8.83 11.88 -6.74
N THR A 120 -8.76 10.56 -6.77
CA THR A 120 -7.71 9.77 -6.10
C THR A 120 -7.45 8.51 -6.92
N GLN A 121 -6.30 8.48 -7.59
CA GLN A 121 -5.64 7.27 -8.09
C GLN A 121 -4.16 7.35 -7.66
N PRO A 122 -3.47 6.21 -7.58
CA PRO A 122 -2.85 5.79 -6.33
C PRO A 122 -1.33 5.73 -6.45
N LYS A 123 -0.63 6.01 -5.35
CA LYS A 123 0.72 5.48 -5.14
C LYS A 123 1.11 5.63 -3.67
N ASN A 124 1.58 4.51 -3.12
CA ASN A 124 2.26 4.34 -1.83
C ASN A 124 1.39 4.62 -0.58
N THR A 125 0.72 3.58 -0.07
CA THR A 125 0.24 3.63 1.31
C THR A 125 1.09 2.71 2.18
N SER A 126 1.91 3.42 2.95
CA SER A 126 2.79 3.11 4.08
C SER A 126 2.34 1.96 4.98
N VAL A 127 3.34 1.35 5.63
CA VAL A 127 3.27 0.24 6.61
C VAL A 127 2.67 0.66 7.96
N LEU A 128 2.04 1.85 8.06
CA LEU A 128 1.57 2.40 9.34
C LEU A 128 0.10 2.85 9.29
N PRO A 129 -0.74 2.44 10.27
CA PRO A 129 -2.17 2.75 10.28
C PRO A 129 -2.43 4.24 10.53
N GLY A 130 -2.78 4.99 9.47
CA GLY A 130 -3.25 6.37 9.54
C GLY A 130 -2.47 7.39 8.71
N LEU A 131 -1.23 7.12 8.28
CA LEU A 131 -0.45 8.05 7.46
C LEU A 131 -0.36 7.59 6.00
N GLU A 132 -1.05 8.30 5.11
CA GLU A 132 -0.98 8.09 3.67
C GLU A 132 -0.14 9.20 3.02
N ILE A 133 0.88 8.82 2.25
CA ILE A 133 1.75 9.79 1.56
C ILE A 133 1.67 9.52 0.05
N HIS A 134 0.95 10.38 -0.67
CA HIS A 134 0.83 10.33 -2.12
C HIS A 134 1.94 11.16 -2.78
N LEU A 135 3.06 10.48 -3.10
CA LEU A 135 4.26 11.13 -3.66
C LEU A 135 4.04 11.82 -5.01
N GLU A 136 3.11 11.33 -5.82
CA GLU A 136 2.81 11.91 -7.15
C GLU A 136 1.97 13.17 -7.05
N ARG A 137 1.09 13.23 -6.04
CA ARG A 137 0.10 14.30 -5.87
C ARG A 137 0.59 15.35 -4.89
N ARG A 138 1.77 15.13 -4.28
CA ARG A 138 2.27 15.91 -3.14
C ARG A 138 1.16 16.10 -2.10
N GLU A 139 0.51 15.00 -1.72
CA GLU A 139 -0.58 14.99 -0.76
C GLU A 139 -0.25 14.04 0.40
N VAL A 140 -0.45 14.51 1.63
CA VAL A 140 -0.28 13.72 2.85
C VAL A 140 -1.62 13.70 3.56
N ARG A 141 -2.08 12.51 3.94
CA ARG A 141 -3.27 12.32 4.76
C ARG A 141 -2.88 11.71 6.09
N LEU A 142 -3.45 12.25 7.15
CA LEU A 142 -3.35 11.72 8.51
C LEU A 142 -4.76 11.37 8.99
N ASP A 143 -5.00 10.10 9.30
CA ASP A 143 -6.29 9.54 9.71
C ASP A 143 -7.43 9.90 8.72
N GLY A 144 -7.12 9.87 7.42
CA GLY A 144 -8.03 10.25 6.33
C GLY A 144 -8.14 11.76 6.07
N SER A 145 -7.61 12.61 6.94
CA SER A 145 -7.65 14.09 6.81
C SER A 145 -6.43 14.62 6.05
N ARG A 146 -6.65 15.47 5.03
CA ARG A 146 -5.56 16.09 4.26
C ARG A 146 -4.76 17.04 5.15
N LEU A 147 -3.46 16.79 5.26
CA LEU A 147 -2.51 17.65 5.95
C LEU A 147 -2.00 18.71 4.97
N HIS A 148 -2.35 19.98 5.19
CA HIS A 148 -1.76 21.08 4.41
C HIS A 148 -0.35 21.38 4.90
N MET A 149 0.63 21.22 4.00
CA MET A 149 2.04 21.45 4.29
C MET A 149 2.62 22.44 3.28
N THR A 150 3.66 23.18 3.69
CA THR A 150 4.34 24.07 2.74
C THR A 150 5.11 23.21 1.71
N GLY A 151 5.40 23.75 0.52
CA GLY A 151 6.13 22.99 -0.51
C GLY A 151 7.42 22.36 0.03
N LYS A 152 8.16 23.12 0.84
CA LYS A 152 9.41 22.67 1.49
C LYS A 152 9.20 21.56 2.52
N ASP A 153 8.12 21.61 3.30
CA ASP A 153 7.77 20.53 4.24
C ASP A 153 7.48 19.22 3.46
N MET A 154 6.77 19.32 2.32
CA MET A 154 6.44 18.18 1.46
C MET A 154 7.67 17.59 0.78
N ASP A 155 8.57 18.45 0.29
CA ASP A 155 9.79 18.02 -0.38
C ASP A 155 10.74 17.30 0.60
N LEU A 156 10.87 17.79 1.85
CA LEU A 156 11.60 17.10 2.90
C LEU A 156 10.98 15.73 3.24
N LEU A 157 9.66 15.67 3.41
CA LEU A 157 8.97 14.42 3.71
C LEU A 157 9.12 13.40 2.58
N LYS A 158 9.02 13.85 1.32
CA LYS A 158 9.22 13.01 0.14
C LYS A 158 10.63 12.43 0.11
N LEU A 159 11.65 13.25 0.36
CA LEU A 159 13.05 12.81 0.40
C LEU A 159 13.27 11.74 1.47
N LEU A 160 12.79 11.99 2.69
CA LEU A 160 12.91 11.05 3.81
C LEU A 160 12.13 9.75 3.56
N TYR A 161 10.97 9.81 2.91
CA TYR A 161 10.17 8.64 2.57
C TYR A 161 10.78 7.80 1.43
N GLN A 162 11.33 8.45 0.40
CA GLN A 162 12.04 7.76 -0.67
C GLN A 162 13.29 7.04 -0.17
N LYS A 163 13.95 7.59 0.86
CA LYS A 163 15.10 7.00 1.54
C LYS A 163 14.73 6.42 2.91
N ALA A 164 13.51 5.89 3.06
CA ALA A 164 13.05 5.27 4.30
C ALA A 164 14.09 4.27 4.85
N ASN A 165 14.27 4.27 6.18
CA ASN A 165 15.25 3.49 6.91
C ASN A 165 16.73 3.79 6.57
N ARG A 166 17.02 4.83 5.79
CA ARG A 166 18.38 5.31 5.49
C ARG A 166 18.57 6.75 5.97
N ALA A 167 19.72 7.04 6.52
CA ALA A 167 20.06 8.40 6.93
C ALA A 167 20.22 9.29 5.69
N VAL A 168 19.60 10.47 5.72
CA VAL A 168 19.74 11.52 4.72
C VAL A 168 20.58 12.63 5.34
N SER A 169 21.60 13.07 4.61
CA SER A 169 22.54 14.09 5.07
C SER A 169 21.96 15.50 5.02
N PHE A 170 22.55 16.43 5.77
CA PHE A 170 22.18 17.86 5.69
C PHE A 170 22.31 18.43 4.27
N GLU A 171 23.37 18.06 3.55
CA GLU A 171 23.64 18.52 2.18
C GLU A 171 22.57 18.04 1.21
N GLU A 172 22.19 16.75 1.27
CA GLU A 172 21.11 16.21 0.44
C GLU A 172 19.76 16.87 0.72
N ILE A 173 19.47 17.19 1.98
CA ILE A 173 18.27 17.93 2.37
C ILE A 173 18.30 19.34 1.78
N MET A 174 19.43 20.04 1.88
CA MET A 174 19.59 21.39 1.34
C MET A 174 19.38 21.39 -0.18
N LEU A 175 20.04 20.49 -0.90
CA LEU A 175 19.95 20.36 -2.36
C LEU A 175 18.53 20.06 -2.85
N THR A 176 17.79 19.24 -2.10
CA THR A 176 16.44 18.81 -2.51
C THR A 176 15.38 19.86 -2.18
N VAL A 177 15.50 20.54 -1.04
CA VAL A 177 14.45 21.44 -0.51
C VAL A 177 14.66 22.91 -0.91
N TRP A 178 15.91 23.31 -1.18
CA TRP A 178 16.26 24.66 -1.61
C TRP A 178 17.16 24.68 -2.86
N PRO A 179 16.80 23.99 -3.96
CA PRO A 179 17.58 24.05 -5.19
C PRO A 179 17.68 25.48 -5.75
N GLU A 180 16.73 26.36 -5.43
CA GLU A 180 16.72 27.75 -5.88
C GLU A 180 17.79 28.65 -5.23
N ARG A 181 18.45 28.19 -4.14
CA ARG A 181 19.50 28.93 -3.44
C ARG A 181 20.91 28.47 -3.80
N MET A 182 21.01 27.75 -4.91
CA MET A 182 22.25 27.34 -5.54
C MET A 182 22.93 28.57 -6.15
N LEU A 183 24.00 29.05 -5.52
CA LEU A 183 24.77 30.19 -6.03
C LEU A 183 25.73 29.78 -7.17
N HIS A 184 26.22 28.53 -7.18
CA HIS A 184 27.12 27.95 -8.20
C HIS A 184 26.86 26.45 -8.39
N GLU A 185 27.06 25.90 -9.59
CA GLU A 185 26.74 24.51 -9.96
C GLU A 185 27.40 23.42 -9.09
N ASP A 186 28.54 23.72 -8.46
CA ASP A 186 29.31 22.76 -7.63
C ASP A 186 29.18 22.99 -6.10
N ASN A 187 28.33 23.91 -5.65
CA ASN A 187 28.25 24.29 -4.23
C ASN A 187 27.03 23.72 -3.48
N VAL A 188 27.02 23.87 -2.16
CA VAL A 188 25.84 23.61 -1.32
C VAL A 188 24.95 24.86 -1.33
N PRO A 189 23.60 24.76 -1.37
CA PRO A 189 22.71 25.92 -1.30
C PRO A 189 22.99 26.81 -0.08
N ASP A 190 22.80 28.13 -0.21
CA ASP A 190 22.93 29.08 0.91
C ASP A 190 21.78 28.91 1.92
N VAL A 191 21.91 27.85 2.73
CA VAL A 191 20.94 27.42 3.74
C VAL A 191 21.71 26.89 4.94
N GLY A 192 21.52 27.54 6.09
CA GLY A 192 22.13 27.09 7.34
C GLY A 192 21.46 25.85 7.91
N ARG A 193 22.20 25.08 8.72
CA ARG A 193 21.66 23.94 9.49
C ARG A 193 20.47 24.32 10.37
N VAL A 194 20.39 25.58 10.81
CA VAL A 194 19.28 26.11 11.61
C VAL A 194 17.97 26.08 10.82
N GLU A 195 17.99 26.40 9.52
CA GLU A 195 16.80 26.35 8.66
C GLU A 195 16.33 24.91 8.42
N VAL A 196 17.27 23.99 8.23
CA VAL A 196 16.97 22.55 8.12
C VAL A 196 16.33 22.04 9.41
N ASN A 197 16.90 22.39 10.57
CA ASN A 197 16.37 22.01 11.87
C ASN A 197 14.95 22.57 12.10
N ALA A 198 14.71 23.83 11.72
CA ALA A 198 13.41 24.47 11.81
C ALA A 198 12.37 23.79 10.90
N LEU A 199 12.78 23.36 9.71
CA LEU A 199 11.93 22.61 8.79
C LEU A 199 11.55 21.25 9.36
N VAL A 200 12.53 20.48 9.88
CA VAL A 200 12.27 19.19 10.52
C VAL A 200 11.37 19.34 11.75
N TYR A 201 11.60 20.37 12.57
CA TYR A 201 10.75 20.66 13.72
C TYR A 201 9.29 20.91 13.30
N ARG A 202 9.06 21.73 12.28
CA ARG A 202 7.71 21.98 11.72
C ARG A 202 7.09 20.71 11.15
N LEU A 203 7.87 19.90 10.42
CA LEU A 203 7.43 18.64 9.85
C LEU A 203 6.98 17.66 10.96
N ARG A 204 7.79 17.48 12.01
CA ARG A 204 7.44 16.64 13.17
C ARG A 204 6.14 17.08 13.84
N LYS A 205 5.98 18.38 14.08
CA LYS A 205 4.76 18.94 14.72
C LYS A 205 3.51 18.69 13.88
N LYS A 206 3.62 18.81 12.55
CA LYS A 206 2.50 18.56 11.62
C LYS A 206 2.13 17.08 11.53
N LEU A 207 3.13 16.19 11.55
CA LEU A 207 2.93 14.74 11.48
C LEU A 207 2.47 14.11 12.81
N ARG A 208 2.34 14.88 13.90
CA ARG A 208 1.88 14.41 15.21
C ARG A 208 2.68 13.18 15.70
N CYS A 209 2.02 12.06 15.99
CA CYS A 209 2.65 10.82 16.43
C CYS A 209 3.69 10.28 15.43
N TYR A 210 3.49 10.52 14.13
CA TYR A 210 4.46 10.14 13.08
C TYR A 210 5.71 10.99 13.07
N GLY A 211 5.68 12.18 13.69
CA GLY A 211 6.88 12.99 13.88
C GLY A 211 7.95 12.29 14.72
N GLN A 212 7.56 11.30 15.55
CA GLN A 212 8.48 10.50 16.36
C GLN A 212 9.29 9.51 15.52
N GLN A 213 8.84 9.17 14.31
CA GLN A 213 9.56 8.29 13.39
C GLN A 213 10.69 9.01 12.64
N ILE A 214 10.74 10.35 12.72
CA ILE A 214 11.86 11.12 12.17
C ILE A 214 12.96 11.16 13.23
N THR A 215 13.93 10.28 13.11
CA THR A 215 15.08 10.17 14.02
C THR A 215 16.19 11.12 13.60
N THR A 216 16.78 11.83 14.56
CA THR A 216 17.95 12.68 14.33
C THR A 216 19.21 11.80 14.33
N ILE A 217 20.01 11.87 13.29
CA ILE A 217 21.33 11.23 13.23
C ILE A 217 22.39 12.29 13.57
N PRO A 218 23.05 12.20 14.74
CA PRO A 218 23.98 13.23 15.20
C PRO A 218 25.04 13.57 14.16
N ARG A 219 25.26 14.86 13.92
CA ARG A 219 26.28 15.40 13.00
C ARG A 219 26.15 14.98 11.53
N TYR A 220 25.09 14.27 11.14
CA TYR A 220 24.90 13.79 9.78
C TYR A 220 23.60 14.30 9.14
N GLY A 221 22.45 14.13 9.82
CA GLY A 221 21.16 14.55 9.29
C GLY A 221 19.98 13.83 9.93
N TYR A 222 19.06 13.31 9.12
CA TYR A 222 17.79 12.74 9.60
C TYR A 222 17.44 11.44 8.89
N ARG A 223 16.68 10.59 9.58
CA ARG A 223 16.18 9.32 9.04
C ARG A 223 14.71 9.19 9.37
N LEU A 224 13.94 8.63 8.43
CA LEU A 224 12.56 8.22 8.70
C LEU A 224 12.53 6.70 8.92
N ASP A 225 12.08 6.29 10.09
CA ASP A 225 11.96 4.89 10.50
C ASP A 225 10.52 4.40 10.20
N VAL A 226 10.32 3.66 9.10
CA VAL A 226 8.98 3.21 8.62
C VAL A 226 9.00 1.82 8.01
#